data_AF-R7Z832-F1
#
_entry.id   AF-R7Z832-F1
#
_cell.length_a   1.000
_cell.length_b   1.000
_cell.length_c   1.000
_cell.angle_alpha   90.00
_cell.angle_beta   90.00
_cell.angle_gamma   90.00
#
_symmetry.space_group_name_H-M   'P 1'
#
loop_
_entity.id
_entity.type
_entity.pdbx_description
1 polymer ?
#
loop_
_entity_poly.entity_id
_entity_poly.type
_entity_poly.pdbx_seq_one_letter_code
_entity_poly.pdbx_strand_id
1 'polypeptide(L)' 'MINQVVVRIAAERIMSGGQNPKTNDTYVINDITNQDYKQSVEEYILMNTKGL' A
#
# COMPACT_ATOMS: atom_id res chain seq x y z
N MET A 1 8.11 14.29 -4.60
CA MET A 1 8.67 13.76 -3.33
C MET A 1 7.63 12.84 -2.72
N ILE A 2 7.98 11.58 -2.46
CA ILE A 2 7.04 10.57 -1.94
C ILE A 2 7.04 10.63 -0.42
N ASN A 3 5.86 10.66 0.20
CA ASN A 3 5.74 10.58 1.65
C ASN A 3 5.77 9.12 2.10
N GLN A 4 6.89 8.72 2.71
CA GLN A 4 7.11 7.35 3.18
C GLN A 4 6.12 6.91 4.28
N VAL A 5 5.55 7.85 5.05
CA VAL A 5 4.50 7.53 6.03
C VAL A 5 3.23 7.05 5.32
N VAL A 6 2.86 7.70 4.22
CA VAL A 6 1.70 7.32 3.41
C VAL A 6 1.92 5.96 2.75
N VAL A 7 3.13 5.72 2.21
CA VAL A 7 3.52 4.43 1.63
C VAL A 7 3.37 3.30 2.66
N ARG A 8 3.92 3.49 3.86
CA ARG A 8 3.80 2.50 4.95
C ARG A 8 2.35 2.21 5.30
N ILE A 9 1.53 3.24 5.55
CA ILE A 9 0.11 3.06 5.93
C ILE A 9 -0.66 2.33 4.83
N ALA A 10 -0.41 2.67 3.56
CA ALA A 10 -1.05 2.01 2.43
C ALA A 10 -0.63 0.54 2.34
N ALA A 11 0.66 0.26 2.46
CA ALA A 11 1.19 -1.10 2.41
C ALA A 11 0.67 -1.97 3.57
N GLU A 12 0.75 -1.48 4.81
CA GLU A 12 0.22 -2.17 6.01
C GLU A 12 -1.26 -2.48 5.85
N ARG A 13 -2.05 -1.54 5.32
CA ARG A 13 -3.48 -1.74 5.08
C ARG A 13 -3.75 -2.81 4.03
N ILE A 14 -2.97 -2.86 2.95
CA ILE A 14 -3.06 -3.93 1.93
C ILE A 14 -2.69 -5.28 2.57
N MET A 15 -1.57 -5.34 3.30
CA MET A 15 -1.08 -6.56 3.93
C MET A 15 -2.02 -7.10 5.02
N SER A 16 -2.72 -6.21 5.73
CA SER A 16 -3.69 -6.58 6.76
C SER A 16 -5.10 -6.86 6.21
N GLY A 17 -5.33 -6.70 4.90
CA GLY A 17 -6.66 -6.76 4.30
C GLY A 17 -7.62 -5.69 4.82
N GLY A 18 -7.10 -4.53 5.22
CA GLY A 18 -7.89 -3.42 5.74
C GLY A 18 -8.77 -2.76 4.66
N GLN A 19 -9.78 -2.01 5.10
CA GLN A 19 -10.74 -1.38 4.19
C GLN A 19 -10.24 -0.08 3.59
N ASN A 20 -10.62 0.16 2.34
CA ASN A 20 -10.48 1.42 1.64
C ASN A 20 -11.46 2.43 2.27
N PRO A 21 -10.98 3.55 2.84
CA PRO A 21 -11.84 4.51 3.52
C PRO A 21 -12.84 5.22 2.59
N LYS A 22 -12.63 5.14 1.27
CA LYS A 22 -13.51 5.77 0.27
C LYS A 22 -14.65 4.86 -0.18
N THR A 23 -14.38 3.57 -0.37
CA THR A 23 -15.36 2.61 -0.92
C THR A 23 -15.89 1.64 0.12
N ASN A 24 -15.23 1.52 1.28
CA ASN A 24 -15.44 0.50 2.31
C ASN A 24 -15.15 -0.94 1.86
N ASP A 25 -14.63 -1.13 0.65
CA ASP A 25 -14.17 -2.43 0.16
C ASP A 25 -12.75 -2.74 0.66
N THR A 26 -12.27 -3.95 0.43
CA THR A 26 -10.87 -4.31 0.71
C THR A 26 -9.91 -3.39 -0.04
N TYR A 27 -8.97 -2.79 0.68
CA TYR A 27 -7.97 -1.91 0.10
C TYR A 27 -6.94 -2.73 -0.68
N VAL A 28 -6.80 -2.42 -1.98
CA VAL A 28 -5.90 -3.15 -2.88
C VAL A 28 -4.94 -2.20 -3.58
N ILE A 29 -3.85 -2.74 -4.12
CA ILE A 29 -2.83 -1.93 -4.81
C ILE A 29 -3.39 -1.12 -6.00
N ASN A 30 -4.46 -1.61 -6.63
CA ASN A 30 -5.11 -0.93 -7.76
C ASN A 30 -5.89 0.33 -7.35
N ASP A 31 -6.16 0.52 -6.05
CA ASP A 31 -6.77 1.75 -5.54
C ASP A 31 -5.79 2.94 -5.54
N ILE A 32 -4.49 2.67 -5.70
CA ILE A 32 -3.45 3.70 -5.79
C ILE A 32 -3.29 4.10 -7.26
N THR A 33 -3.80 5.27 -7.61
CA THR A 33 -3.75 5.80 -8.98
C THR A 33 -2.44 6.50 -9.33
N ASN A 34 -1.73 7.03 -8.33
CA ASN A 34 -0.43 7.66 -8.53
C ASN A 34 0.65 6.57 -8.69
N GLN A 35 1.30 6.55 -9.86
CA GLN A 35 2.27 5.50 -10.21
C GLN A 35 3.49 5.47 -9.27
N ASP A 36 4.01 6.63 -8.87
CA ASP A 36 5.17 6.72 -7.96
C ASP A 36 4.84 6.09 -6.59
N TYR A 37 3.66 6.40 -6.07
CA TYR A 37 3.18 5.81 -4.82
C TYR A 37 2.91 4.31 -4.97
N LYS A 38 2.32 3.90 -6.10
CA LYS A 38 2.04 2.48 -6.36
C LYS A 38 3.34 1.67 -6.33
N GLN A 39 4.35 2.11 -7.07
CA GLN A 39 5.66 1.45 -7.09
C GLN A 39 6.29 1.41 -5.69
N SER A 40 6.28 2.52 -4.95
CA SER A 40 6.86 2.56 -3.60
C SER A 40 6.16 1.62 -2.61
N VAL A 41 4.84 1.47 -2.74
CA VAL A 41 4.05 0.53 -1.92
C VAL A 41 4.35 -0.92 -2.30
N GLU A 42 4.45 -1.23 -3.59
CA GLU A 42 4.85 -2.58 -4.06
C GLU A 42 6.25 -2.95 -3.56
N GLU A 43 7.21 -2.03 -3.63
CA GLU A 43 8.56 -2.21 -3.10
C GLU A 43 8.54 -2.45 -1.58
N TYR A 44 7.77 -1.66 -0.83
CA TYR A 44 7.63 -1.83 0.62
C TYR A 44 7.06 -3.21 0.96
N ILE A 45 5.98 -3.63 0.29
CA ILE A 45 5.37 -4.95 0.50
C ILE A 45 6.38 -6.06 0.19
N LEU A 46 7.10 -5.97 -0.93
CA LEU A 46 8.12 -6.95 -1.32
C LEU A 46 9.24 -7.07 -0.28
N MET A 47 9.73 -5.94 0.24
CA MET A 47 10.79 -5.92 1.27
C MET A 47 10.33 -6.55 2.59
N ASN A 48 9.06 -6.34 2.98
CA ASN A 48 8.52 -6.85 4.23
C ASN A 48 8.01 -8.30 4.12
N THR A 49 7.72 -8.80 2.92
CA THR A 49 7.24 -10.18 2.72
C THR A 49 8.39 -11.16 2.46
N LYS A 50 9.52 -10.73 1.89
CA LYS A 50 10.72 -11.58 1.70
C LYS A 50 11.47 -11.91 3.00
N GLY A 51 11.01 -11.42 4.15
CA GLY A 51 11.58 -11.71 5.47
C GLY A 51 10.91 -12.86 6.24
N LEU A 52 9.98 -13.59 5.62
CA LEU A 52 9.35 -14.80 6.16
C LEU A 52 9.97 -16.07 5.57
#